data_AF-A0A955XX17-F1
#
_entry.id   AF-A0A955XX17-F1
#
_cell.length_a   1.000
_cell.length_b   1.000
_cell.length_c   1.000
_cell.angle_alpha   90.00
_cell.angle_beta   90.00
_cell.angle_gamma   90.00
#
_symmetry.space_group_name_H-M   'P 1'
#
loop_
_entity.id
_entity.type
_entity.pdbx_description
1 polymer ?
#
loop_
_entity_poly.entity_id
_entity_poly.type
_entity_poly.pdbx_seq_one_letter_code
_entity_poly.pdbx_strand_id
1 'polypeptide(L)'
;MLPRPTIEAFDAWLADADLRLDAVVVGGSALALLGISDRQTRDVDVLHPELPEDIARAARAFALHLRGEGVDLGDDWLNNGPIQLADVLPDGWRHRLQVAF
;
A
#
# COMPACT_ATOMS: atom_id res chain seq x y z
N MET A 1 7.85 -6.25 -6.61
CA MET A 1 8.45 -5.53 -5.48
C MET A 1 8.39 -6.36 -4.20
N LEU A 2 9.18 -5.99 -3.19
CA LEU A 2 9.06 -6.52 -1.82
C LEU A 2 8.22 -5.52 -1.00
N PRO A 3 7.05 -5.91 -0.45
CA PRO A 3 6.12 -4.96 0.15
C PRO A 3 6.72 -4.11 1.28
N ARG A 4 7.37 -4.72 2.27
CA ARG A 4 7.91 -3.98 3.43
C ARG A 4 8.93 -2.90 3.02
N PRO A 5 10.04 -3.22 2.32
CA PRO A 5 11.01 -2.21 1.90
C PRO A 5 10.41 -1.11 1.02
N THR A 6 9.47 -1.47 0.13
CA THR A 6 8.83 -0.48 -0.75
C THR A 6 7.91 0.46 0.03
N ILE A 7 7.12 -0.05 0.99
CA ILE A 7 6.25 0.81 1.80
C ILE A 7 7.07 1.65 2.79
N GLU A 8 8.11 1.10 3.41
CA GLU A 8 9.02 1.88 4.29
C GLU A 8 9.68 3.04 3.52
N ALA A 9 10.12 2.81 2.28
CA ALA A 9 10.66 3.86 1.42
C ALA A 9 9.59 4.89 1.00
N PHE A 10 8.35 4.44 0.76
CA PHE A 10 7.26 5.35 0.45
C PHE A 10 6.81 6.18 1.66
N ASP A 11 6.86 5.62 2.87
CA ASP A 11 6.55 6.36 4.10
C ASP A 11 7.54 7.52 4.31
N ALA A 12 8.83 7.30 4.07
CA ALA A 12 9.84 8.36 4.06
C ALA A 12 9.56 9.42 2.98
N TRP A 13 9.18 8.98 1.77
CA TRP A 13 8.81 9.88 0.67
C TRP A 13 7.58 10.76 1.01
N LEU A 14 6.58 10.19 1.69
CA LEU A 14 5.41 10.95 2.15
C LEU A 14 5.80 11.95 3.24
N ALA A 15 6.63 11.54 4.20
CA ALA A 15 7.08 12.42 5.27
C ALA A 15 7.84 13.65 4.75
N ASP A 16 8.69 13.49 3.72
CA ASP A 16 9.39 14.61 3.06
C ASP A 16 8.42 15.61 2.40
N ALA A 17 7.21 15.17 2.07
CA ALA A 17 6.13 15.97 1.50
C ALA A 17 5.10 16.46 2.55
N ASP A 18 5.36 16.27 3.85
CA ASP A 18 4.42 16.54 4.96
C ASP A 18 3.08 15.78 4.81
N LEU A 19 3.15 14.57 4.23
CA LEU A 19 2.01 13.66 4.04
C LEU A 19 2.16 12.43 4.93
N ARG A 20 1.02 11.78 5.25
CA ARG A 20 0.97 10.51 5.97
C ARG A 20 -0.22 9.68 5.51
N LEU A 21 -0.04 8.36 5.48
CA LEU A 21 -1.11 7.41 5.19
C LEU A 21 -1.17 6.31 6.28
N ASP A 22 -2.29 6.26 7.00
CA ASP A 22 -2.65 5.08 7.80
C ASP A 22 -3.71 4.27 7.02
N ALA A 23 -3.35 3.04 6.62
CA ALA A 23 -4.18 2.23 5.74
C ALA A 23 -4.31 0.76 6.17
N VAL A 24 -5.40 0.14 5.74
CA VAL A 24 -5.63 -1.30 5.78
C VAL A 24 -5.24 -1.88 4.44
N VAL A 25 -4.23 -2.75 4.44
CA VAL A 25 -3.78 -3.49 3.26
C VAL A 25 -4.38 -4.89 3.27
N VAL A 26 -4.72 -5.41 2.10
CA VAL A 26 -5.19 -6.79 1.91
C VAL A 26 -4.39 -7.49 0.80
N GLY A 27 -4.80 -8.70 0.43
CA GLY A 27 -4.20 -9.44 -0.68
C GLY A 27 -2.79 -9.96 -0.40
N GLY A 28 -2.01 -10.15 -1.47
CA GLY A 28 -0.67 -10.73 -1.38
C GLY A 28 0.29 -9.89 -0.55
N SER A 29 0.19 -8.56 -0.63
CA SER A 29 1.06 -7.66 0.11
C SER A 29 0.81 -7.74 1.61
N ALA A 30 -0.46 -7.87 2.05
CA ALA A 30 -0.76 -8.12 3.46
C ALA A 30 -0.18 -9.45 3.96
N LEU A 31 -0.31 -10.54 3.18
CA LEU A 31 0.26 -11.84 3.56
C LEU A 31 1.78 -11.78 3.70
N ALA A 32 2.45 -11.05 2.80
CA ALA A 32 3.89 -10.86 2.86
C ALA A 32 4.32 -10.03 4.08
N LEU A 33 3.61 -8.93 4.39
CA LEU A 33 3.88 -8.11 5.56
C LEU A 33 3.68 -8.88 6.88
N LEU A 34 2.71 -9.79 6.94
CA LEU A 34 2.45 -10.66 8.09
C LEU A 34 3.43 -11.84 8.20
N GLY A 35 4.40 -11.97 7.29
CA GLY A 35 5.37 -13.07 7.28
C GLY A 35 4.78 -14.43 6.90
N ILE A 36 3.59 -14.44 6.30
CA ILE A 36 2.91 -15.67 5.85
C ILE A 36 3.45 -16.12 4.49
N SER A 37 3.96 -15.20 3.67
CA SER A 37 4.52 -15.49 2.35
C SER A 37 5.74 -14.63 2.04
N ASP A 38 6.67 -15.16 1.27
CA ASP A 38 7.84 -14.48 0.70
C ASP A 38 7.64 -14.11 -0.78
N ARG A 39 6.46 -14.38 -1.34
CA ARG A 39 6.14 -14.13 -2.74
C ARG A 39 6.16 -12.62 -3.03
N GLN A 40 6.88 -12.23 -4.08
CA GLN A 40 6.84 -10.86 -4.59
C GLN A 40 5.45 -10.49 -5.13
N THR A 41 5.04 -9.26 -4.88
CA THR A 41 3.79 -8.67 -5.38
C THR A 41 4.10 -7.56 -6.38
N ARG A 42 3.09 -7.19 -7.18
CA ARG A 42 3.22 -6.07 -8.12
C ARG A 42 2.71 -4.76 -7.50
N ASP A 43 1.82 -4.90 -6.54
CA ASP A 43 0.98 -3.86 -5.99
C ASP A 43 0.64 -4.09 -4.50
N VAL A 44 0.23 -3.03 -3.84
CA VAL A 44 -0.34 -2.95 -2.50
C VAL A 44 -1.80 -2.55 -2.65
N ASP A 45 -2.68 -3.50 -2.35
CA ASP A 45 -4.12 -3.27 -2.36
C ASP A 45 -4.58 -2.65 -1.03
N VAL A 46 -5.05 -1.41 -1.09
CA VAL A 46 -5.60 -0.67 0.05
C VAL A 46 -7.11 -0.86 0.12
N LEU A 47 -7.57 -1.53 1.17
CA LEU A 47 -8.99 -1.72 1.45
C LEU A 47 -9.61 -0.44 2.03
N HIS A 48 -8.88 0.27 2.89
CA HIS A 48 -9.38 1.45 3.58
C HIS A 48 -8.22 2.33 4.08
N PRO A 49 -8.32 3.67 4.03
CA PRO A 49 -9.38 4.45 3.41
C PRO A 49 -9.32 4.38 1.86
N GLU A 50 -10.30 4.99 1.20
CA GLU A 50 -10.09 5.43 -0.18
C GLU A 50 -8.88 6.36 -0.21
N LEU A 51 -7.97 6.14 -1.16
CA LEU A 51 -6.71 6.88 -1.23
C LEU A 51 -7.01 8.35 -1.55
N PRO A 52 -6.60 9.27 -0.66
CA PRO A 52 -6.67 10.70 -0.95
C PRO A 52 -5.88 11.05 -2.23
N GLU A 53 -6.32 12.08 -2.95
CA GLU A 53 -5.74 12.44 -4.26
C GLU A 53 -4.25 12.85 -4.16
N ASP A 54 -3.85 13.49 -3.06
CA ASP A 54 -2.46 13.83 -2.76
C ASP A 54 -1.59 12.58 -2.53
N ILE A 55 -2.08 11.59 -1.78
CA ILE A 55 -1.43 10.30 -1.60
C ILE A 55 -1.30 9.55 -2.93
N ALA A 56 -2.38 9.49 -3.73
CA ALA A 56 -2.36 8.84 -5.03
C ALA A 56 -1.36 9.50 -6.00
N ARG A 57 -1.25 10.84 -5.94
CA ARG A 57 -0.27 11.62 -6.72
C ARG A 57 1.15 11.36 -6.22
N ALA A 58 1.37 11.33 -4.91
CA ALA A 58 2.66 11.02 -4.31
C ALA A 58 3.11 9.60 -4.67
N ALA A 59 2.21 8.61 -4.67
CA ALA A 59 2.50 7.24 -5.06
C ALA A 59 2.99 7.12 -6.51
N ARG A 60 2.36 7.87 -7.44
CA ARG A 60 2.80 7.93 -8.84
C ARG A 60 4.15 8.64 -8.99
N ALA A 61 4.36 9.74 -8.27
CA ALA A 61 5.64 10.46 -8.28
C ALA A 61 6.78 9.60 -7.74
N PHE A 62 6.53 8.85 -6.66
CA PHE A 62 7.46 7.89 -6.09
C PHE A 62 7.81 6.76 -7.07
N ALA A 63 6.81 6.17 -7.74
CA ALA A 63 7.04 5.15 -8.75
C ALA A 63 7.88 5.69 -9.93
N LEU A 64 7.60 6.91 -10.39
CA LEU A 64 8.40 7.57 -11.43
C LEU A 64 9.86 7.78 -10.99
N HIS A 65 10.08 8.23 -9.75
CA HIS A 65 11.41 8.42 -9.18
C HIS A 65 12.20 7.10 -9.14
N LEU A 66 11.61 6.03 -8.59
CA LEU A 66 12.24 4.72 -8.52
C LEU A 66 12.56 4.12 -9.89
N ARG A 67 11.70 4.31 -10.90
CA ARG A 67 12.01 3.92 -12.29
C ARG A 67 13.20 4.68 -12.85
N GLY A 68 13.38 5.94 -12.47
CA GLY A 68 14.58 6.73 -12.80
C GLY A 68 15.87 6.16 -12.19
N GLU A 69 15.76 5.44 -11.08
CA GLU A 69 16.87 4.75 -10.40
C GLU A 69 17.03 3.28 -10.84
N GLY A 70 16.25 2.83 -11.83
CA GLY A 70 16.31 1.47 -12.38
C GLY A 70 15.47 0.43 -11.63
N VAL A 71 14.60 0.86 -10.71
CA VAL A 71 13.65 0.00 -10.01
C VAL A 71 12.30 0.03 -10.74
N ASP A 72 11.87 -1.12 -11.27
CA ASP A 72 10.58 -1.24 -11.94
C ASP A 72 9.42 -1.29 -10.93
N LEU A 73 8.64 -0.21 -10.89
CA LEU A 73 7.43 -0.06 -10.08
C LEU A 73 6.34 0.59 -10.94
N GLY A 74 5.16 -0.03 -11.02
CA GLY A 74 4.03 0.48 -11.81
C GLY A 74 3.39 1.73 -11.19
N ASP A 75 2.64 2.52 -11.98
CA ASP A 75 1.95 3.72 -11.49
C ASP A 75 0.75 3.40 -10.59
N ASP A 76 0.25 2.17 -10.64
CA ASP A 76 -0.88 1.61 -9.90
C ASP A 76 -0.42 0.68 -8.77
N TRP A 77 0.87 0.73 -8.39
CA TRP A 77 1.43 -0.10 -7.33
C TRP A 77 0.78 0.11 -5.96
N LEU A 78 0.08 1.22 -5.74
CA LEU A 78 -0.75 1.48 -4.56
C LEU A 78 -2.15 1.86 -5.06
N ASN A 79 -3.16 1.04 -4.77
CA ASN A 79 -4.50 1.23 -5.34
C ASN A 79 -5.62 0.77 -4.40
N ASN A 80 -6.85 1.21 -4.67
CA ASN A 80 -8.06 0.81 -3.94
C ASN A 80 -8.87 -0.28 -4.67
N GLY A 81 -8.23 -1.14 -5.46
CA GLY A 81 -8.87 -2.20 -6.23
C GLY A 81 -9.94 -3.00 -5.47
N PRO A 82 -9.71 -3.42 -4.20
CA PRO A 82 -10.69 -4.17 -3.44
C PRO A 82 -11.57 -3.32 -2.53
N ILE A 83 -11.75 -2.02 -2.75
CA ILE A 83 -12.51 -1.15 -1.83
C ILE A 83 -13.94 -1.65 -1.57
N GLN A 84 -14.59 -2.23 -2.59
CA GLN A 84 -15.93 -2.83 -2.49
C GLN A 84 -15.99 -4.03 -1.53
N LEU A 85 -14.84 -4.65 -1.21
CA LEU A 85 -14.79 -5.72 -0.21
C LEU A 85 -15.21 -5.19 1.17
N ALA A 86 -14.96 -3.92 1.47
CA ALA A 86 -15.33 -3.31 2.75
C ALA A 86 -16.85 -3.36 3.00
N ASP A 87 -17.66 -3.37 1.94
CA ASP A 87 -19.13 -3.36 2.00
C ASP A 87 -19.73 -4.73 2.36
N VAL A 88 -18.95 -5.80 2.22
CA VAL A 88 -19.42 -7.19 2.46
C VAL A 88 -18.72 -7.86 3.65
N LEU A 89 -17.77 -7.17 4.28
CA LEU A 89 -17.11 -7.69 5.48
C LEU A 89 -18.05 -7.65 6.69
N PRO A 90 -17.92 -8.60 7.63
CA PRO A 90 -18.74 -8.61 8.84
C PRO A 90 -18.62 -7.30 9.64
N ASP A 91 -19.71 -6.95 10.32
CA ASP A 91 -19.71 -5.83 11.26
C ASP A 91 -18.54 -5.91 12.25
N GLY A 92 -17.88 -4.78 12.46
CA GLY A 92 -16.74 -4.69 13.37
C GLY A 92 -15.43 -5.32 12.85
N TRP A 93 -15.31 -5.64 11.55
CA TRP A 93 -14.07 -6.18 10.97
C TRP A 93 -12.83 -5.32 11.30
N ARG A 94 -13.00 -4.00 11.43
CA ARG A 94 -11.93 -3.06 11.81
C ARG A 94 -11.31 -3.36 13.17
N HIS A 95 -12.04 -4.02 14.08
CA HIS A 95 -11.51 -4.45 15.39
C HIS A 95 -10.70 -5.74 15.33
N ARG A 96 -10.67 -6.40 14.17
CA ARG A 96 -9.97 -7.66 13.93
C ARG A 96 -8.72 -7.46 13.04
N LEU A 97 -8.27 -6.22 12.92
CA LEU A 97 -7.06 -5.86 12.21
C LEU A 97 -5.81 -6.32 12.95
N GLN A 98 -4.78 -6.63 12.18
CA GLN A 98 -3.44 -6.90 12.70
C GLN A 98 -2.49 -5.83 12.17
N VAL A 99 -1.67 -5.27 13.06
CA VAL A 99 -0.63 -4.31 12.68
C VAL A 99 0.41 -5.05 11.82
N ALA A 100 0.65 -4.52 10.63
CA ALA A 100 1.51 -5.14 9.62
C ALA A 100 3.00 -4.81 9.86
N PHE A 101 3.32 -3.59 10.30
CA PHE A 101 4.64 -3.16 10.76
C PHE A 101 4.57 -1.77 11.40
#